data_AF-A0A947QMQ0-F1
#
_entry.id   AF-A0A947QMQ0-F1
#
_cell.length_a   1.000
_cell.length_b   1.000
_cell.length_c   1.000
_cell.angle_alpha   90.00
_cell.angle_beta   90.00
_cell.angle_gamma   90.00
#
_symmetry.space_group_name_H-M   'P 1'
#
loop_
_entity.id
_entity.type
_entity.pdbx_description
1 polymer ?
#
loop_
_entity_poly.entity_id
_entity_poly.type
_entity_poly.pdbx_seq_one_letter_code
_entity_poly.pdbx_strand_id
1 'polypeptide(L)'
;MIRIILFIITAVNMLLFTYAIIAVVRRWGISKAHRRLAILLIASFLWVVTRTLENFPTGFFNLLFHLDFALAALVAAAMVLFAIHYPKQNNKLTIIKETLLATPLIIVSLLSLTEIFSYTNGFRDLGYTSYYFIYIGFLILYFILITGYFFIKKYFYYSGIEKQKLGYITIGYLIAILILLFDSIRSALLSGYIDINIDLLYVNGSILFSVFIVFVILRYRFMDIKVVVRKGVIYAISLVATLAIYTYLALLFKNTIEESWNINSTWTAIVLIALVALGFPPLKKIVERSINTLFKGRKSIDLAVKELKEKIVTKTDIQILDEIICNQVKEYLNIDQVKLFLLNHKESKFFHPDKELHQDVIDINNDLIKYFQKNNNVLIREEINHLLDEAGNNQDKDLIQKAEKEIKKLKAGLVIPFVADQEVFGLLVLGEHRKKEAYTIQDVKYLEQLREQVSVVLANAIQYQEAMERIQAGIPNS
;
A
#
# COMPACT_ATOMS: atom_id res chain seq x y z
N MET A 1 6.25 29.58 17.49
CA MET A 1 5.18 28.56 17.39
C MET A 1 5.27 27.75 16.09
N ILE A 2 5.20 28.38 14.91
CA ILE A 2 5.24 27.70 13.59
C ILE A 2 6.46 26.79 13.41
N ARG A 3 7.67 27.28 13.72
CA ARG A 3 8.92 26.47 13.60
C ARG A 3 8.86 25.16 14.39
N ILE A 4 8.31 25.21 15.62
CA ILE A 4 8.22 24.03 16.49
C ILE A 4 7.25 23.00 15.93
N ILE A 5 6.10 23.45 15.43
CA ILE A 5 5.13 22.57 14.74
C ILE A 5 5.79 21.91 13.53
N LEU A 6 6.54 22.67 12.74
CA LEU A 6 7.21 22.14 11.56
C LEU A 6 8.32 21.13 11.93
N PHE A 7 9.06 21.33 13.01
CA PHE A 7 10.02 20.34 13.54
C PHE A 7 9.34 19.03 13.95
N ILE A 8 8.17 19.14 14.59
CA ILE A 8 7.39 17.96 14.97
C ILE A 8 6.93 17.21 13.73
N ILE A 9 6.44 17.91 12.70
CA ILE A 9 6.04 17.31 11.42
C ILE A 9 7.24 16.62 10.76
N THR A 10 8.42 17.24 10.77
CA THR A 10 9.65 16.64 10.26
C THR A 10 10.03 15.37 11.02
N ALA A 11 9.89 15.36 12.36
CA ALA A 11 10.11 14.16 13.17
C ALA A 11 9.11 13.03 12.84
N VAL A 12 7.82 13.34 12.60
CA VAL A 12 6.85 12.36 12.05
C VAL A 12 7.37 11.79 10.75
N ASN A 13 7.78 12.67 9.84
CA ASN A 13 8.19 12.30 8.49
C ASN A 13 9.40 11.34 8.52
N MET A 14 10.39 11.65 9.36
CA MET A 14 11.54 10.78 9.61
C MET A 14 11.13 9.40 10.12
N LEU A 15 10.22 9.33 11.11
CA LEU A 15 9.72 8.06 11.64
C LEU A 15 8.97 7.23 10.58
N LEU A 16 8.17 7.88 9.72
CA LEU A 16 7.46 7.22 8.63
C LEU A 16 8.45 6.63 7.61
N PHE A 17 9.49 7.37 7.23
CA PHE A 17 10.55 6.86 6.38
C PHE A 17 11.32 5.71 7.04
N THR A 18 11.72 5.83 8.31
CA THR A 18 12.40 4.74 9.02
C THR A 18 11.55 3.47 9.03
N TYR A 19 10.25 3.60 9.28
CA TYR A 19 9.31 2.49 9.20
C TYR A 19 9.29 1.84 7.80
N ALA A 20 9.13 2.67 6.75
CA ALA A 20 9.09 2.19 5.38
C ALA A 20 10.41 1.51 4.97
N ILE A 21 11.56 2.06 5.38
CA ILE A 21 12.90 1.49 5.15
C ILE A 21 13.00 0.12 5.80
N ILE A 22 12.69 -0.02 7.10
CA ILE A 22 12.76 -1.31 7.81
C ILE A 22 11.85 -2.35 7.14
N ALA A 23 10.65 -1.95 6.72
CA ALA A 23 9.69 -2.82 6.07
C ALA A 23 10.20 -3.35 4.72
N VAL A 24 10.82 -2.50 3.91
CA VAL A 24 11.28 -2.83 2.56
C VAL A 24 12.66 -3.51 2.57
N VAL A 25 13.61 -3.07 3.40
CA VAL A 25 14.99 -3.60 3.46
C VAL A 25 15.01 -5.06 3.91
N ARG A 26 14.11 -5.48 4.80
CA ARG A 26 13.97 -6.92 5.17
C ARG A 26 13.67 -7.82 3.97
N ARG A 27 13.20 -7.25 2.85
CA ARG A 27 12.85 -7.95 1.61
C ARG A 27 13.74 -7.54 0.43
N TRP A 28 14.92 -6.99 0.72
CA TRP A 28 15.87 -6.52 -0.30
C TRP A 28 16.23 -7.58 -1.35
N GLY A 29 16.26 -8.86 -0.97
CA GLY A 29 16.61 -9.97 -1.86
C GLY A 29 15.50 -10.42 -2.82
N ILE A 30 14.25 -9.96 -2.65
CA ILE A 30 13.10 -10.54 -3.36
C ILE A 30 13.01 -10.04 -4.81
N SER A 31 13.13 -8.72 -5.04
CA SER A 31 13.07 -8.18 -6.40
C SER A 31 13.85 -6.88 -6.56
N LYS A 32 14.20 -6.51 -7.80
CA LYS A 32 14.82 -5.21 -8.11
C LYS A 32 13.94 -4.04 -7.66
N ALA A 33 12.61 -4.16 -7.75
CA ALA A 33 11.70 -3.09 -7.31
C ALA A 33 11.82 -2.79 -5.81
N HIS A 34 11.98 -3.82 -4.96
CA HIS A 34 12.21 -3.66 -3.52
C HIS A 34 13.52 -2.91 -3.25
N ARG A 35 14.58 -3.28 -3.96
CA ARG A 35 15.90 -2.62 -3.84
C ARG A 35 15.83 -1.15 -4.24
N ARG A 36 15.22 -0.84 -5.39
CA ARG A 36 15.09 0.55 -5.87
C ARG A 36 14.21 1.39 -4.95
N LEU A 37 13.13 0.81 -4.40
CA LEU A 37 12.32 1.51 -3.40
C LEU A 37 13.09 1.77 -2.11
N ALA A 38 13.86 0.80 -1.61
CA ALA A 38 14.66 1.00 -0.41
C ALA A 38 15.71 2.10 -0.61
N ILE A 39 16.38 2.13 -1.76
CA ILE A 39 17.33 3.21 -2.12
C ILE A 39 16.60 4.56 -2.16
N LEU A 40 15.41 4.63 -2.77
CA LEU A 40 14.59 5.84 -2.81
C LEU A 40 14.25 6.33 -1.39
N LEU A 41 13.75 5.44 -0.53
CA LEU A 41 13.36 5.79 0.84
C LEU A 41 14.56 6.24 1.68
N ILE A 42 15.72 5.60 1.54
CA ILE A 42 16.95 6.00 2.24
C ILE A 42 17.43 7.35 1.75
N ALA A 43 17.48 7.58 0.43
CA ALA A 43 17.87 8.86 -0.14
C ALA A 43 16.92 9.99 0.31
N SER A 44 15.60 9.75 0.29
CA SER A 44 14.61 10.71 0.78
C SER A 44 14.77 10.99 2.28
N PHE A 45 15.04 9.98 3.10
CA PHE A 45 15.29 10.16 4.53
C PHE A 45 16.53 11.03 4.78
N LEU A 46 17.66 10.72 4.13
CA LEU A 46 18.90 11.49 4.25
C LEU A 46 18.73 12.94 3.77
N TRP A 47 17.97 13.13 2.69
CA TRP A 47 17.63 14.45 2.17
C TRP A 47 16.86 15.27 3.21
N VAL A 48 15.79 14.70 3.79
CA VAL A 48 15.00 15.37 4.86
C VAL A 48 15.88 15.71 6.06
N VAL A 49 16.76 14.81 6.50
CA VAL A 49 17.69 15.06 7.61
C VAL A 49 18.62 16.23 7.29
N THR A 50 19.27 16.21 6.13
CA THR A 50 20.23 17.24 5.70
C THR A 50 19.56 18.61 5.65
N ARG A 51 18.42 18.70 4.96
CA ARG A 51 17.63 19.94 4.86
C ARG A 51 17.15 20.46 6.21
N THR A 52 16.85 19.56 7.15
CA THR A 52 16.48 19.96 8.52
C THR A 52 17.66 20.54 9.27
N LEU A 53 18.86 19.95 9.11
CA LEU A 53 20.08 20.41 9.76
C LEU A 53 20.55 21.78 9.24
N GLU A 54 20.31 22.10 7.96
CA GLU A 54 20.60 23.43 7.38
C GLU A 54 19.89 24.57 8.10
N ASN A 55 18.70 24.30 8.64
CA ASN A 55 17.91 25.32 9.35
C ASN A 55 18.51 25.70 10.71
N PHE A 56 19.56 25.00 11.16
CA PHE A 56 20.29 25.34 12.37
C PHE A 56 21.59 26.07 12.03
N PRO A 57 21.93 27.14 12.76
CA PRO A 57 23.21 27.84 12.60
C PRO A 57 24.34 26.91 13.05
N THR A 58 24.93 26.19 12.08
CA THR A 58 26.03 25.26 12.29
C THR A 58 27.24 25.72 11.47
N GLY A 59 28.46 25.41 11.94
CA GLY A 59 29.68 25.65 11.17
C GLY A 59 29.78 24.82 9.88
N PHE A 60 28.83 23.90 9.64
CA PHE A 60 28.78 22.99 8.50
C PHE A 60 27.76 23.40 7.44
N PHE A 61 27.18 24.60 7.51
CA PHE A 61 26.11 25.03 6.60
C PHE A 61 26.45 24.80 5.11
N ASN A 62 27.64 25.21 4.66
CA ASN A 62 28.06 25.02 3.26
C ASN A 62 28.08 23.54 2.85
N LEU A 63 28.59 22.66 3.72
CA LEU A 63 28.60 21.23 3.46
C LEU A 63 27.17 20.68 3.37
N LEU A 64 26.30 21.07 4.30
CA LEU A 64 24.91 20.63 4.31
C LEU A 64 24.16 21.09 3.07
N PHE A 65 24.34 22.34 2.66
CA PHE A 65 23.77 22.91 1.43
C PHE A 65 24.17 22.11 0.20
N HIS A 66 25.45 21.81 0.02
CA HIS A 66 25.92 20.98 -1.09
C HIS A 66 25.36 19.55 -1.04
N LEU A 67 25.24 18.98 0.17
CA LEU A 67 24.65 17.66 0.37
C LEU A 67 23.15 17.63 0.05
N ASP A 68 22.40 18.71 0.32
CA ASP A 68 20.97 18.82 0.00
C ASP A 68 20.72 18.70 -1.50
N PHE A 69 21.44 19.47 -2.32
CA PHE A 69 21.35 19.37 -3.79
C PHE A 69 21.79 18.02 -4.33
N ALA A 70 22.86 17.45 -3.77
CA ALA A 70 23.34 16.12 -4.17
C ALA A 70 22.30 15.04 -3.86
N LEU A 71 21.74 15.04 -2.65
CA LEU A 71 20.74 14.07 -2.21
C LEU A 71 19.42 14.22 -2.98
N ALA A 72 19.00 15.44 -3.33
CA ALA A 72 17.82 15.67 -4.17
C ALA A 72 17.97 15.04 -5.57
N ALA A 73 19.15 15.17 -6.19
CA ALA A 73 19.46 14.52 -7.47
C ALA A 73 19.48 12.98 -7.35
N LEU A 74 19.99 12.45 -6.24
CA LEU A 74 19.93 11.01 -5.94
C LEU A 74 18.49 10.50 -5.73
N VAL A 75 17.64 11.28 -5.07
CA VAL A 75 16.20 10.97 -4.92
C VAL A 75 15.54 10.88 -6.31
N ALA A 76 15.82 11.82 -7.22
CA ALA A 76 15.33 11.78 -8.59
C ALA A 76 15.77 10.50 -9.33
N ALA A 77 17.04 10.14 -9.19
CA ALA A 77 17.60 8.96 -9.86
C ALA A 77 16.97 7.67 -9.32
N ALA A 78 16.87 7.57 -7.99
CA ALA A 78 16.26 6.43 -7.32
C ALA A 78 14.77 6.29 -7.68
N MET A 79 14.06 7.42 -7.82
CA MET A 79 12.65 7.43 -8.20
C MET A 79 12.44 6.92 -9.62
N VAL A 80 13.25 7.37 -10.59
CA VAL A 80 13.14 6.91 -11.98
C VAL A 80 13.41 5.41 -12.06
N LEU A 81 14.45 4.92 -11.40
CA LEU A 81 14.76 3.49 -11.33
C LEU A 81 13.64 2.69 -10.66
N PHE A 82 13.04 3.24 -9.60
CA PHE A 82 11.86 2.64 -8.97
C PHE A 82 10.67 2.61 -9.94
N ALA A 83 10.36 3.73 -10.60
CA ALA A 83 9.24 3.85 -11.53
C ALA A 83 9.36 2.93 -12.75
N ILE A 84 10.59 2.60 -13.16
CA ILE A 84 10.85 1.64 -14.23
C ILE A 84 10.57 0.20 -13.77
N HIS A 85 10.92 -0.16 -12.54
CA HIS A 85 10.83 -1.53 -12.03
C HIS A 85 9.57 -1.85 -11.23
N TYR A 86 8.82 -0.84 -10.79
CA TYR A 86 7.56 -1.00 -10.09
C TYR A 86 6.39 -0.74 -11.06
N PRO A 87 5.26 -1.49 -11.05
CA PRO A 87 4.91 -2.59 -10.14
C PRO A 87 5.67 -3.90 -10.33
N LYS A 88 5.90 -4.32 -11.59
CA LYS A 88 6.66 -5.53 -11.91
C LYS A 88 8.05 -5.23 -12.45
N GLN A 89 8.99 -6.06 -12.01
CA GLN A 89 10.40 -5.97 -12.36
C GLN A 89 10.58 -6.03 -13.89
N ASN A 90 11.10 -4.94 -14.46
CA ASN A 90 11.40 -4.89 -15.89
C ASN A 90 12.70 -5.64 -16.17
N ASN A 91 12.61 -6.94 -16.46
CA ASN A 91 13.76 -7.79 -16.78
C ASN A 91 14.34 -7.52 -18.18
N LYS A 92 13.65 -6.76 -19.04
CA LYS A 92 14.16 -6.39 -20.38
C LYS A 92 15.23 -5.29 -20.32
N LEU A 93 15.31 -4.56 -19.21
CA LEU A 93 16.35 -3.55 -19.01
C LEU A 93 17.58 -4.21 -18.37
N THR A 94 18.66 -4.26 -19.14
CA THR A 94 19.98 -4.63 -18.66
C THR A 94 20.48 -3.61 -17.64
N ILE A 95 21.31 -4.04 -16.69
CA ILE A 95 21.95 -3.17 -15.68
C ILE A 95 22.64 -1.96 -16.36
N ILE A 96 23.24 -2.16 -17.54
CA ILE A 96 23.89 -1.10 -18.32
C ILE A 96 22.93 0.05 -18.66
N LYS A 97 21.68 -0.26 -19.08
CA LYS A 97 20.67 0.75 -19.42
C LYS A 97 20.13 1.44 -18.17
N GLU A 98 20.02 0.72 -17.05
CA GLU A 98 19.66 1.31 -15.75
C GLU A 98 20.72 2.33 -15.32
N THR A 99 22.00 1.95 -15.39
CA THR A 99 23.12 2.84 -15.05
C THR A 99 23.15 4.04 -15.97
N LEU A 100 22.98 3.87 -17.29
CA LEU A 100 22.95 4.97 -18.25
C LEU A 100 21.81 5.97 -18.01
N LEU A 101 20.64 5.51 -17.54
CA LEU A 101 19.54 6.41 -17.19
C LEU A 101 19.84 7.20 -15.91
N ALA A 102 20.53 6.60 -14.95
CA ALA A 102 20.91 7.24 -13.69
C ALA A 102 22.17 8.11 -13.81
N THR A 103 23.05 7.87 -14.78
CA THR A 103 24.35 8.56 -14.87
C THR A 103 24.25 10.09 -14.93
N PRO A 104 23.32 10.73 -15.67
CA PRO A 104 23.27 12.19 -15.70
C PRO A 104 22.93 12.78 -14.33
N LEU A 105 22.03 12.15 -13.57
CA LEU A 105 21.69 12.60 -12.22
C LEU A 105 22.77 12.30 -11.19
N ILE A 106 23.54 11.22 -11.36
CA ILE A 106 24.73 10.95 -10.53
C ILE A 106 25.80 12.00 -10.80
N ILE A 107 26.04 12.36 -12.07
CA ILE A 107 26.97 13.43 -12.44
C ILE A 107 26.50 14.76 -11.85
N VAL A 108 25.22 15.11 -12.01
CA VAL A 108 24.64 16.32 -11.41
C VAL A 108 24.81 16.30 -9.89
N SER A 109 24.54 15.17 -9.22
CA SER A 109 24.76 15.01 -7.78
C SER A 109 26.20 15.24 -7.36
N LEU A 110 27.19 14.76 -8.14
CA LEU A 110 28.60 14.98 -7.84
C LEU A 110 29.03 16.42 -8.11
N LEU A 111 28.52 17.03 -9.18
CA LEU A 111 28.76 18.44 -9.48
C LEU A 111 28.17 19.35 -8.40
N SER A 112 27.03 18.98 -7.79
CA SER A 112 26.43 19.71 -6.66
C SER A 112 27.32 19.78 -5.41
N LEU A 113 28.32 18.90 -5.29
CA LEU A 113 29.31 18.93 -4.21
C LEU A 113 30.48 19.89 -4.47
N THR A 114 30.55 20.49 -5.66
CA THR A 114 31.61 21.42 -6.04
C THR A 114 31.17 22.87 -5.86
N GLU A 115 32.14 23.78 -5.86
CA GLU A 115 31.88 25.23 -5.82
C GLU A 115 31.20 25.78 -7.10
N ILE A 116 30.89 24.95 -8.09
CA ILE A 116 30.06 25.36 -9.25
C ILE A 116 28.68 25.85 -8.78
N PHE A 117 28.19 25.26 -7.70
CA PHE A 117 27.00 25.71 -6.96
C PHE A 117 27.43 26.59 -5.77
N SER A 118 28.31 27.56 -6.00
CA SER A 118 28.78 28.48 -4.96
C SER A 118 27.72 29.52 -4.61
N TYR A 119 27.68 29.88 -3.32
CA TYR A 119 27.00 31.06 -2.82
C TYR A 119 27.85 32.31 -3.07
N THR A 120 27.32 33.34 -3.73
CA THR A 120 27.95 34.68 -3.71
C THR A 120 27.61 35.37 -2.40
N ASN A 121 28.65 35.77 -1.64
CA ASN A 121 28.59 36.32 -0.29
C ASN A 121 27.46 37.34 -0.01
N GLY A 122 26.92 37.22 1.21
CA GLY A 122 25.99 38.17 1.83
C GLY A 122 24.71 37.45 2.23
N PHE A 123 24.52 37.17 3.54
CA PHE A 123 23.47 36.37 4.19
C PHE A 123 21.99 36.60 3.76
N ARG A 124 21.70 37.43 2.75
CA ARG A 124 20.36 37.74 2.23
C ARG A 124 20.25 38.00 0.71
N ASP A 125 21.33 37.96 -0.05
CA ASP A 125 21.27 38.07 -1.53
C ASP A 125 21.56 36.70 -2.17
N LEU A 126 20.50 35.89 -2.33
CA LEU A 126 20.55 34.55 -2.94
C LEU A 126 20.74 34.65 -4.47
N GLY A 127 21.91 35.08 -4.91
CA GLY A 127 22.29 35.01 -6.32
C GLY A 127 22.62 33.57 -6.72
N TYR A 128 21.62 32.78 -7.12
CA TYR A 128 21.88 31.47 -7.70
C TYR A 128 22.66 31.61 -9.02
N THR A 129 23.73 30.83 -9.20
CA THR A 129 24.48 30.82 -10.46
C THR A 129 23.57 30.33 -11.61
N SER A 130 23.89 30.68 -12.86
CA SER A 130 23.15 30.18 -14.05
C SER A 130 23.03 28.65 -14.09
N TYR A 131 23.93 27.94 -13.41
CA TYR A 131 23.92 26.48 -13.25
C TYR A 131 22.75 25.94 -12.41
N TYR A 132 22.18 26.76 -11.53
CA TYR A 132 21.00 26.38 -10.73
C TYR A 132 19.75 26.16 -11.59
N PHE A 133 19.53 27.01 -12.61
CA PHE A 133 18.41 26.82 -13.55
C PHE A 133 18.59 25.56 -14.39
N ILE A 134 19.83 25.24 -14.79
CA ILE A 134 20.16 23.99 -15.49
C ILE A 134 19.84 22.79 -14.57
N TYR A 135 20.24 22.86 -13.29
CA TYR A 135 19.93 21.85 -12.29
C TYR A 135 18.42 21.62 -12.12
N ILE A 136 17.64 22.68 -11.95
CA ILE A 136 16.17 22.58 -11.87
C ILE A 136 15.60 21.98 -13.15
N GLY A 137 16.10 22.35 -14.32
CA GLY A 137 15.69 21.77 -15.60
C GLY A 137 15.91 20.26 -15.66
N PHE A 138 17.07 19.78 -15.19
CA PHE A 138 17.34 18.35 -15.05
C PHE A 138 16.39 17.66 -14.07
N LEU A 139 16.13 18.28 -12.91
CA LEU A 139 15.17 17.73 -11.94
C LEU A 139 13.77 17.63 -12.54
N ILE A 140 13.27 18.66 -13.23
CA ILE A 140 11.95 18.64 -13.88
C ILE A 140 11.88 17.53 -14.94
N LEU A 141 12.91 17.41 -15.78
CA LEU A 141 12.98 16.37 -16.80
C LEU A 141 12.86 14.97 -16.19
N TYR A 142 13.58 14.70 -15.11
CA TYR A 142 13.59 13.37 -14.50
C TYR A 142 12.38 13.10 -13.58
N PHE A 143 12.02 14.06 -12.72
CA PHE A 143 10.94 13.92 -11.78
C PHE A 143 9.56 13.94 -12.45
N ILE A 144 9.34 14.83 -13.42
CA ILE A 144 8.04 15.00 -14.07
C ILE A 144 7.98 14.21 -15.37
N LEU A 145 8.89 14.47 -16.31
CA LEU A 145 8.72 13.94 -17.67
C LEU A 145 9.02 12.44 -17.74
N ILE A 146 10.19 12.01 -17.29
CA ILE A 146 10.60 10.60 -17.37
C ILE A 146 9.76 9.74 -16.43
N THR A 147 9.67 10.11 -15.14
CA THR A 147 8.88 9.35 -14.17
C THR A 147 7.39 9.38 -14.50
N GLY A 148 6.86 10.55 -14.87
CA GLY A 148 5.46 10.70 -15.28
C GLY A 148 5.12 9.86 -16.51
N TYR A 149 5.99 9.82 -17.53
CA TYR A 149 5.81 8.94 -18.68
C TYR A 149 5.65 7.47 -18.26
N PHE A 150 6.53 6.96 -17.39
CA PHE A 150 6.44 5.57 -16.93
C PHE A 150 5.18 5.31 -16.11
N PHE A 151 4.82 6.21 -15.20
CA PHE A 151 3.63 6.06 -14.37
C PHE A 151 2.34 6.15 -15.17
N ILE A 152 2.22 7.10 -16.10
CA ILE A 152 1.04 7.24 -16.96
C ILE A 152 0.88 5.99 -17.83
N LYS A 153 1.94 5.57 -18.52
CA LYS A 153 1.93 4.36 -19.35
C LYS A 153 1.49 3.13 -18.55
N LYS A 154 2.01 2.98 -17.32
CA LYS A 154 1.68 1.87 -16.43
C LYS A 154 0.29 1.98 -15.83
N TYR A 155 -0.19 3.18 -15.54
CA TYR A 155 -1.53 3.42 -15.00
C TYR A 155 -2.63 3.00 -15.98
N PHE A 156 -2.39 3.17 -17.28
CA PHE A 156 -3.30 2.69 -18.34
C PHE A 156 -3.11 1.20 -18.66
N TYR A 157 -1.92 0.65 -18.41
CA TYR A 157 -1.62 -0.76 -18.67
C TYR A 157 -2.15 -1.70 -17.57
N TYR A 158 -1.95 -1.34 -16.29
CA TYR A 158 -2.38 -2.16 -15.17
C TYR A 158 -3.85 -1.89 -14.80
N SER A 159 -4.56 -2.93 -14.39
CA SER A 159 -5.91 -2.89 -13.81
C SER A 159 -5.89 -3.34 -12.34
N GLY A 160 -7.02 -3.23 -11.66
CA GLY A 160 -7.18 -3.79 -10.32
C GLY A 160 -6.32 -3.16 -9.23
N ILE A 161 -5.79 -4.03 -8.38
CA ILE A 161 -5.07 -3.66 -7.16
C ILE A 161 -3.76 -2.93 -7.47
N GLU A 162 -3.01 -3.38 -8.48
CA GLU A 162 -1.75 -2.75 -8.88
C GLU A 162 -1.95 -1.35 -9.44
N LYS A 163 -3.06 -1.10 -10.15
CA LYS A 163 -3.44 0.25 -10.58
C LYS A 163 -3.70 1.17 -9.39
N GLN A 164 -4.41 0.69 -8.38
CA GLN A 164 -4.66 1.46 -7.16
C GLN A 164 -3.35 1.79 -6.42
N LYS A 165 -2.48 0.79 -6.19
CA LYS A 165 -1.16 0.99 -5.57
C LYS A 165 -0.34 2.05 -6.31
N LEU A 166 -0.26 1.95 -7.64
CA LEU A 166 0.45 2.91 -8.49
C LEU A 166 -0.17 4.31 -8.42
N GLY A 167 -1.50 4.40 -8.41
CA GLY A 167 -2.23 5.66 -8.28
C GLY A 167 -1.90 6.41 -7.00
N TYR A 168 -1.95 5.74 -5.83
CA TYR A 168 -1.61 6.37 -4.56
C TYR A 168 -0.16 6.85 -4.49
N ILE A 169 0.78 6.04 -4.99
CA ILE A 169 2.20 6.44 -5.04
C ILE A 169 2.39 7.64 -5.96
N THR A 170 1.73 7.64 -7.12
CA THR A 170 1.80 8.73 -8.09
C THR A 170 1.25 10.03 -7.52
N ILE A 171 0.10 9.99 -6.83
CA ILE A 171 -0.50 11.16 -6.19
C ILE A 171 0.43 11.74 -5.12
N GLY A 172 0.92 10.89 -4.19
CA GLY A 172 1.81 11.34 -3.12
C GLY A 172 3.12 11.94 -3.66
N TYR A 173 3.66 11.33 -4.72
CA TYR A 173 4.86 11.79 -5.41
C TYR A 173 4.66 13.12 -6.15
N LEU A 174 3.57 13.26 -6.92
CA LEU A 174 3.29 14.48 -7.67
C LEU A 174 3.09 15.67 -6.74
N ILE A 175 2.35 15.49 -5.64
CA ILE A 175 2.15 16.58 -4.66
C ILE A 175 3.49 16.98 -4.03
N ALA A 176 4.32 16.01 -3.63
CA ALA A 176 5.63 16.31 -3.05
C ALA A 176 6.51 17.10 -4.03
N ILE A 177 6.56 16.71 -5.30
CA ILE A 177 7.34 17.44 -6.32
C ILE A 177 6.79 18.82 -6.59
N LEU A 178 5.47 18.99 -6.66
CA LEU A 178 4.89 20.31 -6.88
C LEU A 178 5.27 21.28 -5.75
N ILE A 179 5.28 20.80 -4.49
CA ILE A 179 5.72 21.60 -3.35
C ILE A 179 7.22 21.92 -3.45
N LEU A 180 8.06 20.94 -3.79
CA LEU A 180 9.50 21.13 -3.93
C LEU A 180 9.86 22.08 -5.09
N LEU A 181 9.25 21.91 -6.26
CA LEU A 181 9.48 22.79 -7.40
C LEU A 181 8.97 24.19 -7.14
N PHE A 182 7.84 24.33 -6.46
CA PHE A 182 7.35 25.64 -6.05
C PHE A 182 8.37 26.34 -5.14
N ASP A 183 8.95 25.63 -4.17
CA ASP A 183 10.03 26.19 -3.33
C ASP A 183 11.26 26.56 -4.15
N SER A 184 11.75 25.65 -4.99
CA SER A 184 12.95 25.88 -5.80
C SER A 184 12.79 27.06 -6.76
N ILE A 185 11.61 27.20 -7.40
CA ILE A 185 11.29 28.31 -8.32
C ILE A 185 11.10 29.62 -7.56
N ARG A 186 10.37 29.59 -6.43
CA ARG A 186 10.22 30.76 -5.56
C ARG A 186 11.59 31.25 -5.10
N SER A 187 12.44 30.34 -4.62
CA SER A 187 13.80 30.68 -4.20
C SER A 187 14.63 31.24 -5.35
N ALA A 188 14.48 30.70 -6.57
CA ALA A 188 15.17 31.20 -7.77
C ALA A 188 14.74 32.62 -8.18
N LEU A 189 13.44 32.90 -8.15
CA LEU A 189 12.84 34.11 -8.76
C LEU A 189 12.62 35.25 -7.77
N LEU A 190 12.39 34.94 -6.49
CA LEU A 190 12.00 35.88 -5.44
C LEU A 190 13.05 36.01 -4.34
N SER A 191 14.23 35.41 -4.57
CA SER A 191 15.44 35.61 -3.80
C SER A 191 15.67 37.13 -3.58
N GLY A 192 15.80 37.55 -2.31
CA GLY A 192 16.04 38.96 -1.91
C GLY A 192 14.81 39.85 -1.70
N TYR A 193 13.62 39.50 -2.22
CA TYR A 193 12.42 40.36 -2.11
C TYR A 193 11.46 39.99 -0.99
N ILE A 194 11.44 38.73 -0.57
CA ILE A 194 10.43 38.18 0.33
C ILE A 194 11.10 37.33 1.42
N ASP A 195 11.33 37.93 2.59
CA ASP A 195 11.98 37.33 3.77
C ASP A 195 11.00 36.47 4.58
N ILE A 196 10.24 35.59 3.92
CA ILE A 196 9.36 34.67 4.64
C ILE A 196 10.18 33.44 5.01
N ASN A 197 10.48 33.32 6.30
CA ASN A 197 11.09 32.15 6.95
C ASN A 197 10.15 30.91 6.86
N ILE A 198 9.90 30.38 5.66
CA ILE A 198 9.02 29.22 5.42
C ILE A 198 9.80 27.95 5.03
N ASP A 199 11.13 27.93 5.11
CA ASP A 199 11.96 26.81 4.64
C ASP A 199 11.55 25.47 5.24
N LEU A 200 11.15 25.46 6.53
CA LEU A 200 10.62 24.28 7.21
C LEU A 200 9.26 23.77 6.69
N LEU A 201 8.44 24.60 6.03
CA LEU A 201 7.18 24.15 5.41
C LEU A 201 7.46 23.31 4.16
N TYR A 202 8.50 23.67 3.42
CA TYR A 202 8.89 22.98 2.18
C TYR A 202 9.61 21.66 2.45
N VAL A 203 10.42 21.57 3.53
CA VAL A 203 10.95 20.28 4.04
C VAL A 203 9.82 19.27 4.28
N ASN A 204 8.69 19.77 4.79
CA ASN A 204 7.52 18.97 5.09
C ASN A 204 6.67 18.62 3.86
N GLY A 205 6.95 19.13 2.67
CA GLY A 205 6.27 18.70 1.43
C GLY A 205 6.44 17.21 1.12
N SER A 206 7.56 16.63 1.55
CA SER A 206 7.84 15.20 1.45
C SER A 206 7.01 14.31 2.40
N ILE A 207 6.34 14.89 3.41
CA ILE A 207 5.51 14.12 4.34
C ILE A 207 4.33 13.44 3.66
N LEU A 208 3.78 14.05 2.61
CA LEU A 208 2.69 13.44 1.87
C LEU A 208 3.16 12.18 1.16
N PHE A 209 4.34 12.22 0.54
CA PHE A 209 4.94 11.03 -0.06
C PHE A 209 5.18 9.92 0.96
N SER A 210 5.71 10.23 2.16
CA SER A 210 5.93 9.23 3.21
C SER A 210 4.62 8.67 3.79
N VAL A 211 3.57 9.50 3.94
CA VAL A 211 2.24 9.04 4.35
C VAL A 211 1.63 8.12 3.30
N PHE A 212 1.68 8.48 2.01
CA PHE A 212 1.12 7.65 0.93
C PHE A 212 1.88 6.33 0.79
N ILE A 213 3.21 6.31 0.87
CA ILE A 213 3.97 5.05 0.77
C ILE A 213 3.69 4.15 1.97
N VAL A 214 3.64 4.68 3.19
CA VAL A 214 3.30 3.92 4.40
C VAL A 214 1.86 3.40 4.33
N PHE A 215 0.93 4.23 3.87
CA PHE A 215 -0.45 3.82 3.63
C PHE A 215 -0.55 2.68 2.61
N VAL A 216 0.19 2.75 1.51
CA VAL A 216 0.24 1.70 0.49
C VAL A 216 0.85 0.40 1.05
N ILE A 217 1.93 0.49 1.84
CA ILE A 217 2.51 -0.65 2.58
C ILE A 217 1.49 -1.30 3.50
N LEU A 218 0.79 -0.52 4.33
CA LEU A 218 -0.12 -1.02 5.35
C LEU A 218 -1.45 -1.53 4.78
N ARG A 219 -2.10 -0.74 3.92
CA ARG A 219 -3.45 -1.03 3.41
C ARG A 219 -3.39 -2.02 2.26
N TYR A 220 -2.37 -1.94 1.40
CA TYR A 220 -2.32 -2.71 0.18
C TYR A 220 -1.38 -3.92 0.23
N ARG A 221 -0.86 -4.28 1.43
CA ARG A 221 0.20 -5.29 1.58
C ARG A 221 1.25 -5.13 0.49
N PHE A 222 1.61 -3.88 0.20
CA PHE A 222 2.55 -3.60 -0.87
C PHE A 222 3.83 -4.36 -0.57
N MET A 223 4.32 -5.14 -1.55
CA MET A 223 5.47 -6.04 -1.40
C MET A 223 5.25 -7.25 -0.44
N ASP A 224 4.00 -7.67 -0.22
CA ASP A 224 3.58 -8.82 0.61
C ASP A 224 4.10 -8.80 2.05
N ILE A 225 4.33 -7.60 2.58
CA ILE A 225 4.84 -7.40 3.92
C ILE A 225 3.73 -7.80 4.92
N LYS A 226 3.74 -9.06 5.39
CA LYS A 226 2.87 -9.53 6.49
C LYS A 226 3.19 -8.72 7.74
N VAL A 227 2.25 -7.87 8.15
CA VAL A 227 2.49 -6.73 9.04
C VAL A 227 2.59 -7.17 10.51
N VAL A 228 3.81 -7.23 11.05
CA VAL A 228 4.07 -7.19 12.52
C VAL A 228 3.94 -5.75 13.07
N VAL A 229 3.69 -4.74 12.22
CA VAL A 229 3.96 -3.32 12.50
C VAL A 229 2.75 -2.39 12.35
N ARG A 230 1.51 -2.89 12.42
CA ARG A 230 0.31 -2.03 12.50
C ARG A 230 0.33 -1.24 13.80
N LYS A 231 0.75 -1.90 14.89
CA LYS A 231 0.95 -1.30 16.19
C LYS A 231 2.06 -0.24 16.17
N GLY A 232 3.15 -0.46 15.42
CA GLY A 232 4.29 0.47 15.38
C GLY A 232 3.97 1.83 14.76
N VAL A 233 3.24 1.87 13.64
CA VAL A 233 2.82 3.14 13.00
C VAL A 233 1.78 3.86 13.85
N ILE A 234 0.83 3.12 14.42
CA ILE A 234 -0.12 3.68 15.39
C ILE A 234 0.63 4.30 16.57
N TYR A 235 1.66 3.62 17.10
CA TYR A 235 2.47 4.12 18.21
C TYR A 235 3.29 5.35 17.83
N ALA A 236 3.90 5.37 16.65
CA ALA A 236 4.68 6.51 16.16
C ALA A 236 3.79 7.74 15.95
N ILE A 237 2.65 7.59 15.27
CA ILE A 237 1.70 8.70 15.07
C ILE A 237 1.13 9.17 16.42
N SER A 238 0.79 8.24 17.33
CA SER A 238 0.31 8.59 18.66
C SER A 238 1.36 9.34 19.47
N LEU A 239 2.60 8.88 19.44
CA LEU A 239 3.72 9.54 20.12
C LEU A 239 3.88 10.97 19.61
N VAL A 240 3.90 11.17 18.29
CA VAL A 240 4.15 12.50 17.74
C VAL A 240 2.95 13.43 17.88
N ALA A 241 1.72 12.95 17.67
CA ALA A 241 0.52 13.74 17.95
C ALA A 241 0.48 14.20 19.40
N THR A 242 0.88 13.32 20.32
CA THR A 242 0.93 13.65 21.75
C THR A 242 2.05 14.66 22.05
N LEU A 243 3.26 14.47 21.52
CA LEU A 243 4.33 15.46 21.61
C LEU A 243 3.92 16.82 21.03
N ALA A 244 3.18 16.84 19.92
CA ALA A 244 2.69 18.06 19.30
C ALA A 244 1.72 18.82 20.20
N ILE A 245 0.70 18.12 20.70
CA ILE A 245 -0.31 18.68 21.61
C ILE A 245 0.36 19.22 22.87
N TYR A 246 1.31 18.49 23.43
CA TYR A 246 2.02 18.94 24.62
C TYR A 246 2.93 20.12 24.38
N THR A 247 3.67 20.11 23.29
CA THR A 247 4.50 21.25 22.95
C THR A 247 3.62 22.49 22.68
N TYR A 248 2.45 22.32 22.08
CA TYR A 248 1.48 23.39 21.90
C TYR A 248 0.93 23.91 23.24
N LEU A 249 0.47 23.04 24.12
CA LEU A 249 0.00 23.39 25.46
C LEU A 249 1.11 24.07 26.27
N ALA A 250 2.36 23.60 26.17
CA ALA A 250 3.52 24.21 26.80
C ALA A 250 3.76 25.65 26.33
N LEU A 251 3.66 25.89 25.01
CA LEU A 251 3.82 27.22 24.45
C LEU A 251 2.66 28.15 24.83
N LEU A 252 1.41 27.65 24.87
CA LEU A 252 0.26 28.42 25.34
C LEU A 252 0.43 28.80 26.81
N PHE A 253 0.77 27.83 27.67
CA PHE A 253 1.00 28.09 29.10
C PHE A 253 2.13 29.08 29.32
N LYS A 254 3.26 28.92 28.61
CA LYS A 254 4.39 29.85 28.67
C LYS A 254 3.95 31.28 28.34
N ASN A 255 3.33 31.47 27.17
CA ASN A 255 3.00 32.80 26.68
C ASN A 255 1.85 33.47 27.47
N THR A 256 0.91 32.71 28.02
CA THR A 256 -0.24 33.30 28.72
C THR A 256 0.00 33.49 30.21
N ILE A 257 0.69 32.54 30.87
CA ILE A 257 0.79 32.50 32.34
C ILE A 257 2.11 33.04 32.87
N GLU A 258 3.26 32.80 32.21
CA GLU A 258 4.53 33.41 32.67
C GLU A 258 4.47 34.94 32.53
N GLU A 259 3.93 35.45 31.42
CA GLU A 259 3.78 36.90 31.20
C GLU A 259 2.75 37.54 32.14
N SER A 260 1.63 36.86 32.43
CA SER A 260 0.54 37.46 33.21
C SER A 260 0.68 37.27 34.73
N TRP A 261 1.42 36.27 35.21
CA TRP A 261 1.48 35.90 36.63
C TRP A 261 2.90 35.95 37.22
N ASN A 262 3.92 36.28 36.42
CA ASN A 262 5.33 36.40 36.83
C ASN A 262 5.86 35.17 37.59
N ILE A 263 5.39 33.97 37.20
CA ILE A 263 5.75 32.70 37.83
C ILE A 263 7.15 32.29 37.36
N ASN A 264 7.99 31.82 38.29
CA ASN A 264 9.34 31.34 37.99
C ASN A 264 9.32 30.14 37.03
N SER A 265 10.20 30.17 36.01
CA SER A 265 10.34 29.18 34.91
C SER A 265 10.49 27.72 35.38
N THR A 266 10.94 27.47 36.60
CA THR A 266 11.04 26.11 37.15
C THR A 266 9.67 25.51 37.49
N TRP A 267 8.75 26.30 38.06
CA TRP A 267 7.42 25.80 38.45
C TRP A 267 6.54 25.55 37.22
N THR A 268 6.69 26.36 36.18
CA THR A 268 6.00 26.14 34.90
C THR A 268 6.45 24.85 34.24
N ALA A 269 7.75 24.53 34.27
CA ALA A 269 8.26 23.25 33.76
C ALA A 269 7.69 22.04 34.54
N ILE A 270 7.60 22.12 35.88
CA ILE A 270 7.06 21.03 36.72
C ILE A 270 5.58 20.79 36.41
N VAL A 271 4.77 21.84 36.35
CA VAL A 271 3.34 21.74 36.02
C VAL A 271 3.14 21.18 34.61
N LEU A 272 3.99 21.57 33.66
CA LEU A 272 3.96 21.03 32.30
C LEU A 272 4.30 19.55 32.25
N ILE A 273 5.34 19.11 32.94
CA ILE A 273 5.72 17.69 33.03
C ILE A 273 4.57 16.87 33.66
N ALA A 274 3.92 17.40 34.70
CA ALA A 274 2.77 16.74 35.34
C ALA A 274 1.56 16.63 34.39
N LEU A 275 1.22 17.71 33.67
CA LEU A 275 0.18 17.72 32.64
C LEU A 275 0.49 16.72 31.51
N VAL A 276 1.77 16.61 31.13
CA VAL A 276 2.27 15.63 30.15
C VAL A 276 2.06 14.20 30.66
N ALA A 277 2.53 13.90 31.86
CA ALA A 277 2.44 12.57 32.43
C ALA A 277 0.98 12.10 32.60
N LEU A 278 0.08 12.99 33.03
CA LEU A 278 -1.32 12.67 33.31
C LEU A 278 -2.21 12.60 32.06
N GLY A 279 -2.01 13.48 31.07
CA GLY A 279 -2.83 13.50 29.86
C GLY A 279 -2.35 12.53 28.76
N PHE A 280 -1.12 12.00 28.85
CA PHE A 280 -0.54 11.15 27.82
C PHE A 280 -1.35 9.86 27.62
N PRO A 281 -1.74 9.12 28.69
CA PRO A 281 -2.54 7.90 28.54
C PRO A 281 -3.90 8.10 27.83
N PRO A 282 -4.75 9.10 28.18
CA PRO A 282 -6.04 9.28 27.50
C PRO A 282 -5.88 9.80 26.06
N LEU A 283 -4.98 10.75 25.80
CA LEU A 283 -4.73 11.29 24.45
C LEU A 283 -4.26 10.19 23.50
N LYS A 284 -3.29 9.38 23.93
CA LYS A 284 -2.82 8.22 23.19
C LYS A 284 -3.99 7.30 22.82
N LYS A 285 -4.87 6.98 23.77
CA LYS A 285 -6.02 6.09 23.54
C LYS A 285 -7.01 6.67 22.51
N ILE A 286 -7.19 7.99 22.46
CA ILE A 286 -8.04 8.66 21.46
C ILE A 286 -7.40 8.56 20.07
N VAL A 287 -6.11 8.87 19.95
CA VAL A 287 -5.39 8.80 18.66
C VAL A 287 -5.37 7.36 18.14
N GLU A 288 -5.08 6.38 19.01
CA GLU A 288 -5.14 4.96 18.67
C GLU A 288 -6.53 4.54 18.16
N ARG A 289 -7.61 5.03 18.80
CA ARG A 289 -8.99 4.78 18.35
C ARG A 289 -9.26 5.40 16.98
N SER A 290 -8.91 6.66 16.77
CA SER A 290 -9.15 7.39 15.51
C SER A 290 -8.41 6.77 14.34
N ILE A 291 -7.16 6.37 14.55
CA ILE A 291 -6.38 5.63 13.54
C ILE A 291 -7.03 4.27 13.30
N ASN A 292 -7.36 3.51 14.35
CA ASN A 292 -8.04 2.23 14.17
C ASN A 292 -9.37 2.36 13.42
N THR A 293 -10.14 3.44 13.59
CA THR A 293 -11.35 3.69 12.78
C THR A 293 -11.06 4.03 11.33
N LEU A 294 -10.02 4.80 11.02
CA LEU A 294 -9.60 5.06 9.63
C LEU A 294 -9.07 3.79 8.94
N PHE A 295 -8.55 2.85 9.73
CA PHE A 295 -8.07 1.55 9.28
C PHE A 295 -9.06 0.39 9.49
N LYS A 296 -10.29 0.68 9.96
CA LYS A 296 -11.40 -0.29 9.94
C LYS A 296 -11.83 -0.42 8.49
N GLY A 297 -11.26 -1.42 7.81
CA GLY A 297 -11.95 -2.03 6.66
C GLY A 297 -13.35 -2.42 7.10
N ARG A 298 -14.31 -2.27 6.18
CA ARG A 298 -15.74 -2.58 6.33
C ARG A 298 -15.93 -3.83 7.20
N LYS A 299 -16.87 -3.77 8.16
CA LYS A 299 -17.33 -4.82 9.09
C LYS A 299 -16.28 -5.93 9.28
N SER A 300 -15.48 -5.85 10.36
CA SER A 300 -14.30 -6.70 10.58
C SER A 300 -14.52 -8.09 10.02
N ILE A 301 -13.75 -8.44 8.98
CA ILE A 301 -13.86 -9.72 8.26
C ILE A 301 -14.03 -10.88 9.25
N ASP A 302 -13.33 -10.81 10.38
CA ASP A 302 -13.41 -11.79 11.46
C ASP A 302 -14.83 -11.96 12.06
N LEU A 303 -15.63 -10.89 12.18
CA LEU A 303 -17.04 -10.95 12.60
C LEU A 303 -17.94 -11.52 11.51
N ALA A 304 -17.80 -11.08 10.25
CA ALA A 304 -18.62 -11.62 9.15
C ALA A 304 -18.35 -13.12 8.96
N VAL A 305 -17.08 -13.51 9.04
CA VAL A 305 -16.64 -14.90 8.94
C VAL A 305 -17.06 -15.71 10.18
N LYS A 306 -17.04 -15.13 11.38
CA LYS A 306 -17.56 -15.77 12.60
C LYS A 306 -19.07 -15.99 12.55
N GLU A 307 -19.83 -14.98 12.14
CA GLU A 307 -21.29 -15.06 11.91
C GLU A 307 -21.61 -16.17 10.89
N LEU A 308 -20.83 -16.27 9.81
CA LEU A 308 -20.97 -17.34 8.82
C LEU A 308 -20.70 -18.71 9.43
N LYS A 309 -19.60 -18.86 10.18
CA LYS A 309 -19.23 -20.12 10.83
C LYS A 309 -20.31 -20.61 11.79
N GLU A 310 -20.87 -19.73 12.62
CA GLU A 310 -21.95 -20.07 13.56
C GLU A 310 -23.23 -20.51 12.81
N LYS A 311 -23.55 -19.87 11.68
CA LYS A 311 -24.70 -20.22 10.84
C LYS A 311 -24.51 -21.53 10.07
N ILE A 312 -23.31 -21.81 9.58
CA ILE A 312 -23.01 -22.99 8.77
C ILE A 312 -22.82 -24.25 9.63
N VAL A 313 -22.12 -24.19 10.76
CA VAL A 313 -21.81 -25.38 11.60
C VAL A 313 -23.08 -26.08 12.14
N THR A 314 -24.20 -25.36 12.22
CA THR A 314 -25.48 -25.89 12.70
C THR A 314 -26.35 -26.51 11.60
N LYS A 315 -25.91 -26.47 10.34
CA LYS A 315 -26.69 -26.89 9.17
C LYS A 315 -25.95 -27.97 8.39
N THR A 316 -26.62 -29.11 8.19
CA THR A 316 -26.09 -30.22 7.40
C THR A 316 -26.66 -30.26 5.98
N ASP A 317 -27.66 -29.42 5.70
CA ASP A 317 -28.32 -29.34 4.40
C ASP A 317 -27.53 -28.42 3.45
N ILE A 318 -27.02 -29.00 2.37
CA ILE A 318 -26.20 -28.33 1.37
C ILE A 318 -26.95 -27.16 0.69
N GLN A 319 -28.28 -27.26 0.50
CA GLN A 319 -29.07 -26.19 -0.13
C GLN A 319 -29.14 -24.97 0.79
N ILE A 320 -29.32 -25.20 2.09
CA ILE A 320 -29.30 -24.12 3.09
C ILE A 320 -27.90 -23.49 3.16
N LEU A 321 -26.84 -24.29 3.06
CA LEU A 321 -25.47 -23.78 3.05
C LEU A 321 -25.18 -22.92 1.83
N ASP A 322 -25.62 -23.34 0.64
CA ASP A 322 -25.52 -22.56 -0.59
C ASP A 322 -26.18 -21.19 -0.44
N GLU A 323 -27.44 -21.15 0.02
CA GLU A 323 -28.17 -19.89 0.20
C GLU A 323 -27.45 -18.94 1.18
N ILE A 324 -26.98 -19.46 2.32
CA ILE A 324 -26.25 -18.68 3.32
C ILE A 324 -24.94 -18.12 2.75
N ILE A 325 -24.13 -18.96 2.10
CA ILE A 325 -22.83 -18.57 1.53
C ILE A 325 -23.04 -17.54 0.42
N CYS A 326 -23.93 -17.81 -0.53
CA CYS A 326 -24.20 -16.94 -1.66
C CYS A 326 -24.76 -15.59 -1.20
N ASN A 327 -25.72 -15.56 -0.28
CA ASN A 327 -26.29 -14.30 0.22
C ASN A 327 -25.28 -13.47 0.99
N GLN A 328 -24.45 -14.11 1.82
CA GLN A 328 -23.43 -13.39 2.57
C GLN A 328 -22.35 -12.79 1.65
N VAL A 329 -21.93 -13.52 0.62
CA VAL A 329 -20.97 -13.00 -0.36
C VAL A 329 -21.59 -11.87 -1.18
N LYS A 330 -22.86 -12.01 -1.61
CA LYS A 330 -23.61 -10.94 -2.31
C LYS A 330 -23.71 -9.67 -1.46
N GLU A 331 -24.04 -9.79 -0.17
CA GLU A 331 -24.19 -8.66 0.74
C GLU A 331 -22.85 -7.97 1.01
N TYR A 332 -21.78 -8.74 1.28
CA TYR A 332 -20.47 -8.18 1.59
C TYR A 332 -19.83 -7.49 0.37
N LEU A 333 -19.89 -8.11 -0.81
CA LEU A 333 -19.25 -7.60 -2.03
C LEU A 333 -20.16 -6.71 -2.88
N ASN A 334 -21.47 -6.67 -2.60
CA ASN A 334 -22.47 -5.97 -3.41
C ASN A 334 -22.43 -6.38 -4.90
N ILE A 335 -22.51 -7.70 -5.14
CA ILE A 335 -22.48 -8.35 -6.46
C ILE A 335 -23.84 -9.02 -6.73
N ASP A 336 -24.30 -9.00 -7.98
CA ASP A 336 -25.60 -9.58 -8.37
C ASP A 336 -25.60 -11.10 -8.42
N GLN A 337 -24.53 -11.68 -8.97
CA GLN A 337 -24.46 -13.10 -9.31
C GLN A 337 -23.36 -13.78 -8.50
N VAL A 338 -23.78 -14.71 -7.66
CA VAL A 338 -22.92 -15.67 -6.96
C VAL A 338 -23.60 -17.02 -7.12
N LYS A 339 -22.86 -18.01 -7.59
CA LYS A 339 -23.34 -19.38 -7.82
C LYS A 339 -22.36 -20.37 -7.19
N LEU A 340 -22.88 -21.35 -6.45
CA LEU A 340 -22.10 -22.47 -5.95
C LEU A 340 -22.24 -23.65 -6.92
N PHE A 341 -21.11 -24.29 -7.22
CA PHE A 341 -21.07 -25.55 -7.97
C PHE A 341 -20.35 -26.59 -7.13
N LEU A 342 -20.94 -27.77 -6.97
CA LEU A 342 -20.37 -28.88 -6.21
C LEU A 342 -20.17 -30.10 -7.12
N LEU A 343 -19.09 -30.83 -6.88
CA LEU A 343 -18.76 -32.03 -7.65
C LEU A 343 -19.76 -33.14 -7.34
N ASN A 344 -20.32 -33.73 -8.39
CA ASN A 344 -21.05 -34.99 -8.31
C ASN A 344 -20.17 -36.10 -8.90
N HIS A 345 -19.65 -36.96 -8.04
CA HIS A 345 -18.76 -38.06 -8.43
C HIS A 345 -19.42 -39.07 -9.39
N LYS A 346 -20.75 -39.22 -9.37
CA LYS A 346 -21.45 -40.18 -10.26
C LYS A 346 -21.46 -39.71 -11.71
N GLU A 347 -21.52 -38.40 -11.92
CA GLU A 347 -21.66 -37.80 -13.25
C GLU A 347 -20.38 -37.13 -13.76
N SER A 348 -19.32 -37.09 -12.95
CA SER A 348 -18.04 -36.43 -13.27
C SER A 348 -18.21 -34.96 -13.67
N LYS A 349 -19.15 -34.27 -13.03
CA LYS A 349 -19.53 -32.89 -13.36
C LYS A 349 -19.86 -32.12 -12.09
N PHE A 350 -19.68 -30.80 -12.14
CA PHE A 350 -20.08 -29.89 -11.07
C PHE A 350 -21.44 -29.30 -11.36
N PHE A 351 -22.31 -29.31 -10.34
CA PHE A 351 -23.70 -28.89 -10.41
C PHE A 351 -24.04 -27.86 -9.35
N HIS A 352 -25.04 -27.03 -9.64
CA HIS A 352 -25.65 -26.17 -8.63
C HIS A 352 -26.45 -27.01 -7.62
N PRO A 353 -26.36 -26.77 -6.30
CA PRO A 353 -27.11 -27.53 -5.29
C PRO A 353 -28.64 -27.44 -5.43
N ASP A 354 -29.11 -26.30 -5.93
CA ASP A 354 -30.50 -26.13 -6.36
C ASP A 354 -30.77 -26.85 -7.68
N LYS A 355 -31.67 -27.85 -7.63
CA LYS A 355 -32.01 -28.71 -8.76
C LYS A 355 -32.69 -27.97 -9.91
N GLU A 356 -33.34 -26.83 -9.63
CA GLU A 356 -33.97 -26.00 -10.66
C GLU A 356 -32.94 -25.23 -11.51
N LEU A 357 -31.72 -25.06 -10.98
CA LEU A 357 -30.62 -24.33 -11.61
C LEU A 357 -29.58 -25.24 -12.29
N HIS A 358 -29.87 -26.54 -12.46
CA HIS A 358 -28.98 -27.54 -13.10
C HIS A 358 -28.62 -27.28 -14.58
N GLN A 359 -29.05 -26.18 -15.18
CA GLN A 359 -28.72 -25.84 -16.58
C GLN A 359 -27.25 -25.44 -16.76
N ASP A 360 -26.63 -24.88 -15.72
CA ASP A 360 -25.20 -24.57 -15.73
C ASP A 360 -24.42 -25.75 -15.16
N VAL A 361 -23.60 -26.39 -16.00
CA VAL A 361 -22.81 -27.57 -15.61
C VAL A 361 -21.36 -27.37 -16.03
N ILE A 362 -20.42 -27.67 -15.13
CA ILE A 362 -18.98 -27.58 -15.40
C ILE A 362 -18.41 -29.00 -15.42
N ASP A 363 -17.74 -29.38 -16.49
CA ASP A 363 -17.09 -30.70 -16.62
C ASP A 363 -15.89 -30.81 -15.66
N ILE A 364 -15.65 -31.98 -15.08
CA ILE A 364 -14.47 -32.22 -14.23
C ILE A 364 -13.15 -32.03 -14.99
N ASN A 365 -13.16 -32.24 -16.31
CA ASN A 365 -12.00 -32.07 -17.18
C ASN A 365 -11.76 -30.60 -17.61
N ASN A 366 -12.59 -29.67 -17.12
CA ASN A 366 -12.47 -28.25 -17.42
C ASN A 366 -11.09 -27.73 -16.98
N ASP A 367 -10.47 -26.91 -17.82
CA ASP A 367 -9.12 -26.39 -17.56
C ASP A 367 -9.06 -25.49 -16.31
N LEU A 368 -10.19 -24.92 -15.86
CA LEU A 368 -10.28 -24.28 -14.55
C LEU A 368 -10.01 -25.24 -13.40
N ILE A 369 -10.55 -26.46 -13.47
CA ILE A 369 -10.36 -27.47 -12.41
C ILE A 369 -8.89 -27.87 -12.34
N LYS A 370 -8.26 -28.12 -13.50
CA LYS A 370 -6.82 -28.41 -13.57
C LYS A 370 -5.97 -27.27 -13.02
N TYR A 371 -6.36 -26.02 -13.32
CA TYR A 371 -5.70 -24.86 -12.76
C TYR A 371 -5.80 -24.85 -11.22
N PHE A 372 -6.98 -25.10 -10.65
CA PHE A 372 -7.19 -25.06 -9.20
C PHE A 372 -6.59 -26.25 -8.44
N GLN A 373 -6.52 -27.43 -9.06
CA GLN A 373 -5.79 -28.58 -8.51
C GLN A 373 -4.30 -28.25 -8.33
N LYS A 374 -3.71 -27.51 -9.28
CA LYS A 374 -2.32 -27.06 -9.19
C LYS A 374 -2.16 -25.82 -8.30
N ASN A 375 -3.10 -24.89 -8.40
CA ASN A 375 -3.07 -23.57 -7.76
C ASN A 375 -4.31 -23.39 -6.88
N ASN A 376 -4.19 -23.74 -5.60
CA ASN A 376 -5.30 -23.68 -4.65
C ASN A 376 -5.56 -22.26 -4.11
N ASN A 377 -5.75 -21.28 -5.01
CA ASN A 377 -5.96 -19.87 -4.69
C ASN A 377 -7.19 -19.34 -5.45
N VAL A 378 -7.75 -18.22 -4.97
CA VAL A 378 -8.80 -17.50 -5.70
C VAL A 378 -8.28 -17.01 -7.06
N LEU A 379 -9.05 -17.21 -8.13
CA LEU A 379 -8.71 -16.73 -9.47
C LEU A 379 -9.56 -15.51 -9.83
N ILE A 380 -8.91 -14.37 -10.00
CA ILE A 380 -9.54 -13.08 -10.32
C ILE A 380 -9.25 -12.75 -11.77
N ARG A 381 -10.30 -12.47 -12.56
CA ARG A 381 -10.16 -12.27 -14.01
C ARG A 381 -9.22 -11.11 -14.34
N GLU A 382 -9.30 -10.02 -13.59
CA GLU A 382 -8.44 -8.84 -13.77
C GLU A 382 -6.96 -9.13 -13.48
N GLU A 383 -6.66 -10.17 -12.71
CA GLU A 383 -5.29 -10.57 -12.34
C GLU A 383 -4.71 -11.63 -13.30
N ILE A 384 -5.45 -12.08 -14.30
CA ILE A 384 -4.96 -13.14 -15.19
C ILE A 384 -3.71 -12.72 -15.97
N ASN A 385 -3.71 -11.51 -16.53
CA ASN A 385 -2.52 -10.95 -17.18
C ASN A 385 -1.32 -10.93 -16.22
N HIS A 386 -1.58 -10.69 -14.93
CA HIS A 386 -0.56 -10.72 -13.90
C HIS A 386 -0.04 -12.15 -13.67
N LEU A 387 -0.91 -13.15 -13.57
CA LEU A 387 -0.50 -14.55 -13.41
C LEU A 387 0.33 -15.05 -14.62
N LEU A 388 -0.04 -14.64 -15.84
CA LEU A 388 0.69 -14.98 -17.06
C LEU A 388 2.12 -14.42 -17.09
N ASP A 389 2.32 -13.23 -16.54
CA ASP A 389 3.64 -12.61 -16.43
C ASP A 389 4.53 -13.29 -15.36
N GLU A 390 3.94 -13.88 -14.32
CA GLU A 390 4.66 -14.57 -13.23
C GLU A 390 4.96 -16.04 -13.52
N ALA A 391 4.22 -16.65 -14.43
CA ALA A 391 4.45 -18.01 -14.85
C ALA A 391 5.89 -18.20 -15.38
N GLY A 392 6.69 -18.96 -14.65
CA GLY A 392 8.12 -19.17 -14.92
C GLY A 392 8.41 -20.08 -16.12
N ASN A 393 7.41 -20.82 -16.60
CA ASN A 393 7.51 -21.73 -17.73
C ASN A 393 6.29 -21.59 -18.67
N ASN A 394 6.40 -22.13 -19.89
CA ASN A 394 5.33 -22.04 -20.89
C ASN A 394 4.12 -22.92 -20.56
N GLN A 395 4.28 -23.99 -19.77
CA GLN A 395 3.19 -24.88 -19.38
C GLN A 395 2.20 -24.17 -18.44
N ASP A 396 2.71 -23.42 -17.48
CA ASP A 396 1.91 -22.62 -16.55
C ASP A 396 1.15 -21.51 -17.28
N LYS A 397 1.80 -20.86 -18.26
CA LYS A 397 1.15 -19.86 -19.10
C LYS A 397 -0.01 -20.43 -19.89
N ASP A 398 0.18 -21.60 -20.51
CA ASP A 398 -0.87 -22.29 -21.26
C ASP A 398 -2.06 -22.66 -20.35
N LEU A 399 -1.78 -23.18 -19.15
CA LEU A 399 -2.81 -23.52 -18.16
C LEU A 399 -3.61 -22.29 -17.73
N ILE A 400 -2.95 -21.17 -17.44
CA ILE A 400 -3.61 -19.90 -17.07
C ILE A 400 -4.45 -19.36 -18.23
N GLN A 401 -3.95 -19.39 -19.47
CA GLN A 401 -4.71 -18.94 -20.65
C GLN A 401 -5.95 -19.80 -20.91
N LYS A 402 -5.85 -21.10 -20.67
CA LYS A 402 -7.00 -22.01 -20.78
C LYS A 402 -8.03 -21.70 -19.69
N ALA A 403 -7.60 -21.54 -18.43
CA ALA A 403 -8.48 -21.13 -17.33
C ALA A 403 -9.15 -19.76 -17.59
N GLU A 404 -8.45 -18.81 -18.22
CA GLU A 404 -9.02 -17.52 -18.63
C GLU A 404 -10.21 -17.66 -19.58
N LYS A 405 -10.08 -18.53 -20.58
CA LYS A 405 -11.16 -18.78 -21.56
C LYS A 405 -12.39 -19.32 -20.86
N GLU A 406 -12.22 -20.22 -19.92
CA GLU A 406 -13.31 -20.83 -19.16
C GLU A 406 -13.99 -19.82 -18.23
N ILE A 407 -13.23 -18.97 -17.52
CA ILE A 407 -13.80 -17.87 -16.72
C ILE A 407 -14.63 -16.91 -17.57
N LYS A 408 -14.15 -16.57 -18.78
CA LYS A 408 -14.89 -15.71 -19.70
C LYS A 408 -16.19 -16.35 -20.19
N LYS A 409 -16.18 -17.66 -20.47
CA LYS A 409 -17.40 -18.42 -20.84
C LYS A 409 -18.44 -18.39 -19.71
N LEU A 410 -18.00 -18.54 -18.47
CA LEU A 410 -18.85 -18.46 -17.28
C LEU A 410 -19.33 -17.02 -16.97
N LYS A 411 -18.88 -16.02 -17.72
CA LYS A 411 -19.09 -14.58 -17.43
C LYS A 411 -18.70 -14.21 -15.98
N ALA A 412 -17.72 -14.93 -15.44
CA ALA A 412 -17.26 -14.76 -14.08
C ALA A 412 -16.23 -13.62 -14.01
N GLY A 413 -16.34 -12.79 -12.98
CA GLY A 413 -15.28 -11.86 -12.59
C GLY A 413 -14.25 -12.52 -11.67
N LEU A 414 -14.69 -13.51 -10.88
CA LEU A 414 -13.85 -14.19 -9.88
C LEU A 414 -14.38 -15.61 -9.63
N VAL A 415 -13.47 -16.55 -9.39
CA VAL A 415 -13.81 -17.93 -9.03
C VAL A 415 -13.00 -18.36 -7.81
N ILE A 416 -13.69 -18.94 -6.83
CA ILE A 416 -13.09 -19.45 -5.59
C ILE A 416 -13.16 -20.98 -5.61
N PRO A 417 -12.02 -21.69 -5.54
CA PRO A 417 -12.03 -23.13 -5.44
C PRO A 417 -12.22 -23.59 -3.99
N PHE A 418 -12.99 -24.65 -3.80
CA PHE A 418 -13.02 -25.42 -2.57
C PHE A 418 -12.32 -26.76 -2.82
N VAL A 419 -11.22 -26.98 -2.10
CA VAL A 419 -10.29 -28.09 -2.33
C VAL A 419 -10.07 -28.85 -1.03
N ALA A 420 -10.19 -30.17 -1.09
CA ALA A 420 -9.87 -31.11 -0.01
C ALA A 420 -9.02 -32.25 -0.60
N ASP A 421 -7.96 -32.67 0.08
CA ASP A 421 -7.07 -33.75 -0.37
C ASP A 421 -6.60 -33.64 -1.84
N GLN A 422 -6.31 -32.41 -2.30
CA GLN A 422 -5.91 -32.06 -3.67
C GLN A 422 -7.01 -32.23 -4.75
N GLU A 423 -8.24 -32.56 -4.36
CA GLU A 423 -9.40 -32.60 -5.22
C GLU A 423 -10.24 -31.33 -5.07
N VAL A 424 -10.60 -30.72 -6.19
CA VAL A 424 -11.56 -29.61 -6.22
C VAL A 424 -12.94 -30.22 -6.10
N PHE A 425 -13.60 -30.07 -4.96
CA PHE A 425 -14.96 -30.59 -4.74
C PHE A 425 -16.03 -29.51 -4.90
N GLY A 426 -15.64 -28.24 -5.01
CA GLY A 426 -16.58 -27.17 -5.30
C GLY A 426 -15.94 -25.90 -5.86
N LEU A 427 -16.77 -25.07 -6.48
CA LEU A 427 -16.44 -23.76 -7.03
C LEU A 427 -17.49 -22.75 -6.62
N LEU A 428 -17.08 -21.61 -6.06
CA LEU A 428 -17.94 -20.43 -5.94
C LEU A 428 -17.62 -19.47 -7.08
N VAL A 429 -18.57 -19.27 -7.98
CA VAL A 429 -18.42 -18.44 -9.17
C VAL A 429 -19.13 -17.11 -8.93
N LEU A 430 -18.39 -16.01 -9.04
CA LEU A 430 -18.89 -14.66 -8.84
C LEU A 430 -18.89 -13.91 -10.16
N GLY A 431 -19.99 -13.21 -10.46
CA GLY A 431 -20.11 -12.32 -11.60
C GLY A 431 -19.24 -11.07 -11.48
N GLU A 432 -19.33 -10.18 -12.46
CA GLU A 432 -18.69 -8.87 -12.38
C GLU A 432 -19.32 -8.00 -11.28
N HIS A 433 -18.50 -7.13 -10.67
CA HIS A 433 -18.99 -6.17 -9.70
C HIS A 433 -20.02 -5.22 -10.35
N ARG A 434 -21.14 -4.94 -9.66
CA ARG A 434 -22.20 -4.00 -10.10
C ARG A 434 -21.70 -2.68 -10.73
N LYS A 435 -20.55 -2.17 -10.29
CA LYS A 435 -19.97 -0.89 -10.75
C LYS A 435 -18.84 -1.04 -11.78
N LYS A 436 -18.52 -2.26 -12.23
CA LYS A 436 -17.28 -2.57 -12.96
C LYS A 436 -16.01 -2.08 -12.24
N GLU A 437 -16.11 -1.89 -10.92
CA GLU A 437 -14.97 -1.59 -10.05
C GLU A 437 -14.20 -2.90 -9.82
N ALA A 438 -12.87 -2.82 -9.85
CA ALA A 438 -12.07 -4.00 -9.57
C ALA A 438 -12.15 -4.41 -8.10
N TYR A 439 -12.07 -5.71 -7.82
CA TYR A 439 -12.01 -6.26 -6.47
C TYR A 439 -10.90 -5.57 -5.66
N THR A 440 -11.23 -5.11 -4.46
CA THR A 440 -10.27 -4.51 -3.54
C THR A 440 -9.49 -5.58 -2.79
N ILE A 441 -8.34 -5.24 -2.23
CA ILE A 441 -7.57 -6.19 -1.39
C ILE A 441 -8.37 -6.68 -0.18
N GLN A 442 -9.26 -5.85 0.36
CA GLN A 442 -10.12 -6.25 1.47
C GLN A 442 -11.11 -7.32 1.04
N ASP A 443 -11.60 -7.24 -0.21
CA ASP A 443 -12.47 -8.24 -0.82
C ASP A 443 -11.71 -9.55 -1.03
N VAL A 444 -10.52 -9.50 -1.63
CA VAL A 444 -9.68 -10.70 -1.83
C VAL A 444 -9.34 -11.38 -0.50
N LYS A 445 -8.98 -10.60 0.52
CA LYS A 445 -8.68 -11.14 1.86
C LYS A 445 -9.91 -11.79 2.49
N TYR A 446 -11.06 -11.14 2.39
CA TYR A 446 -12.32 -11.71 2.85
C TYR A 446 -12.62 -13.03 2.15
N LEU A 447 -12.48 -13.08 0.82
CA LEU A 447 -12.75 -14.26 0.02
C LEU A 447 -11.80 -15.43 0.34
N GLU A 448 -10.51 -15.18 0.54
CA GLU A 448 -9.56 -16.21 0.98
C GLU A 448 -9.89 -16.75 2.38
N GLN A 449 -10.24 -15.87 3.33
CA GLN A 449 -10.65 -16.30 4.67
C GLN A 449 -11.99 -17.06 4.65
N LEU A 450 -12.93 -16.64 3.80
CA LEU A 450 -14.19 -17.32 3.58
C LEU A 450 -13.94 -18.70 2.97
N ARG A 451 -13.08 -18.80 1.95
CA ARG A 451 -12.70 -20.05 1.31
C ARG A 451 -12.18 -21.07 2.31
N GLU A 452 -11.17 -20.71 3.10
CA GLU A 452 -10.58 -21.61 4.10
C GLU A 452 -11.63 -22.20 5.06
N GLN A 453 -12.57 -21.38 5.52
CA GLN A 453 -13.56 -21.81 6.51
C GLN A 453 -14.73 -22.55 5.88
N VAL A 454 -15.23 -22.09 4.74
CA VAL A 454 -16.34 -22.70 4.03
C VAL A 454 -15.94 -24.04 3.43
N SER A 455 -14.70 -24.19 2.94
CA SER A 455 -14.19 -25.47 2.44
C SER A 455 -14.34 -26.59 3.47
N VAL A 456 -13.93 -26.34 4.72
CA VAL A 456 -13.99 -27.37 5.77
C VAL A 456 -15.43 -27.80 6.04
N VAL A 457 -16.35 -26.83 6.12
CA VAL A 457 -17.73 -27.18 6.47
C VAL A 457 -18.50 -27.78 5.29
N LEU A 458 -18.29 -27.27 4.07
CA LEU A 458 -18.88 -27.88 2.87
C LEU A 458 -18.37 -29.31 2.68
N ALA A 459 -17.07 -29.57 2.86
CA ALA A 459 -16.52 -30.91 2.76
C ALA A 459 -17.19 -31.88 3.75
N ASN A 460 -17.36 -31.45 5.01
CA ASN A 460 -18.03 -32.25 6.03
C ASN A 460 -19.51 -32.50 5.70
N ALA A 461 -20.23 -31.49 5.21
CA ALA A 461 -21.64 -31.61 4.85
C ALA A 461 -21.83 -32.57 3.65
N ILE A 462 -20.98 -32.46 2.62
CA ILE A 462 -20.97 -33.36 1.46
C ILE A 462 -20.70 -34.80 1.91
N GLN A 463 -19.66 -35.02 2.72
CA GLN A 463 -19.33 -36.35 3.24
C GLN A 463 -20.48 -36.96 4.05
N TYR A 464 -21.15 -36.16 4.89
CA TYR A 464 -22.30 -36.63 5.66
C TYR A 464 -23.48 -37.00 4.77
N GLN A 465 -23.79 -36.17 3.76
CA GLN A 465 -24.89 -36.45 2.85
C GLN A 465 -24.63 -37.72 2.03
N GLU A 466 -23.42 -37.90 1.51
CA GLU A 466 -23.04 -39.14 0.82
C GLU A 466 -23.15 -40.37 1.72
N ALA A 467 -22.74 -40.28 2.98
CA ALA A 467 -22.88 -41.36 3.93
C ALA A 467 -24.35 -41.71 4.17
N MET A 468 -25.23 -40.71 4.30
CA MET A 468 -26.67 -40.92 4.46
C MET A 468 -27.32 -41.52 3.20
N GLU A 469 -26.94 -41.06 2.01
CA GLU A 469 -27.41 -41.63 0.75
C GLU A 469 -26.99 -43.10 0.60
N ARG A 470 -25.76 -43.46 1.01
CA ARG A 470 -25.28 -44.86 1.00
C ARG A 470 -26.05 -45.72 1.99
N ILE A 471 -26.36 -45.20 3.18
CA ILE A 471 -27.18 -45.91 4.17
C ILE A 471 -28.59 -46.15 3.61
N GLN A 472 -29.23 -45.12 3.03
CA GLN A 472 -30.56 -45.24 2.45
C GLN A 472 -30.61 -46.19 1.24
N ALA A 473 -29.58 -46.18 0.39
CA ALA A 473 -29.48 -47.11 -0.74
C ALA A 473 -29.18 -48.56 -0.31
N GLY A 474 -28.66 -48.77 0.90
CA GLY A 474 -28.34 -50.09 1.47
C GLY A 474 -29.46 -50.73 2.28
N ILE A 475 -30.57 -50.02 2.55
CA ILE A 475 -31.76 -50.57 3.21
C ILE A 475 -32.68 -51.14 2.11
N PRO A 476 -32.89 -52.47 2.02
CA PRO A 476 -33.89 -53.02 1.12
C PRO A 476 -35.26 -52.49 1.55
N ASN A 477 -36.07 -51.99 0.61
CA ASN A 477 -37.48 -51.71 0.87
C ASN A 477 -38.16 -53.02 1.28
N SER A 478 -38.37 -53.19 2.59
CA SER A 478 -39.10 -54.31 3.19
C SER A 478 -40.60 -54.16 3.00
#